data_AF-A0A168MQQ6-F1
#
_entry.id   AF-A0A168MQQ6-F1
#
_cell.length_a   1.000
_cell.length_b   1.000
_cell.length_c   1.000
_cell.angle_alpha   90.00
_cell.angle_beta   90.00
_cell.angle_gamma   90.00
#
_symmetry.space_group_name_H-M   'P 1'
#
loop_
_entity.id
_entity.type
_entity.pdbx_description
1 polymer ?
#
loop_
_entity_poly.entity_id
_entity_poly.type
_entity_poly.pdbx_seq_one_letter_code
_entity_poly.pdbx_strand_id
1 'polypeptide(L)'
;MSQRYRITRTLQENGNLEQTISLDECKQYFSSKSDFIYTSVYTVTGSTSMSIDGDFFMWNYNDTQIPFRYYQGDIYVSGTNEAVIPMMIEVASELVADIQEG
;
A
#
# COMPACT_ATOMS: atom_id res chain seq x y z
N MET A 1 -2.85 -12.78 -15.16
CA MET A 1 -1.70 -12.91 -14.25
C MET A 1 -1.84 -11.83 -13.21
N SER A 2 -1.80 -12.15 -11.91
CA SER A 2 -1.96 -11.15 -10.85
C SER A 2 -0.62 -10.47 -10.60
N GLN A 3 -0.32 -9.40 -11.34
CA GLN A 3 0.85 -8.55 -11.05
C GLN A 3 0.68 -7.97 -9.65
N ARG A 4 1.74 -8.03 -8.83
CA ARG A 4 1.78 -7.39 -7.53
C ARG A 4 2.92 -6.40 -7.54
N TYR A 5 2.67 -5.26 -6.92
CA TYR A 5 3.67 -4.23 -6.76
C TYR A 5 4.03 -4.10 -5.29
N ARG A 6 5.32 -3.92 -5.05
CA ARG A 6 5.90 -3.67 -3.73
C ARG A 6 6.57 -2.29 -3.76
N ILE A 7 6.09 -1.39 -2.93
CA ILE A 7 6.72 -0.10 -2.67
C ILE A 7 7.67 -0.29 -1.49
N THR A 8 8.97 -0.06 -1.69
CA THR A 8 10.00 -0.28 -0.69
C THR A 8 11.07 0.81 -0.73
N ARG A 9 11.52 1.26 0.45
CA ARG A 9 12.69 2.14 0.59
C ARG A 9 14.01 1.39 0.65
N THR A 10 13.97 0.05 0.77
CA THR A 10 15.19 -0.76 0.95
C THR A 10 16.15 -0.70 -0.23
N LEU A 11 15.65 -0.30 -1.40
CA LEU A 11 16.44 -0.11 -2.63
C LEU A 11 17.13 1.27 -2.69
N GLN A 12 16.77 2.21 -1.81
CA GLN A 12 17.40 3.52 -1.80
C GLN A 12 18.79 3.45 -1.15
N GLU A 13 19.83 3.76 -1.94
CA GLU A 13 21.20 3.95 -1.46
C GLU A 13 21.41 5.31 -0.74
N ASN A 14 20.34 5.95 -0.27
CA ASN A 14 20.44 7.20 0.49
C ASN A 14 20.76 6.88 1.96
N GLY A 15 22.05 6.83 2.29
CA GLY A 15 22.60 6.54 3.62
C GLY A 15 22.29 7.54 4.75
N ASN A 16 21.14 8.21 4.72
CA ASN A 16 20.69 9.16 5.76
C ASN A 16 19.19 9.11 6.08
N LEU A 17 18.37 8.38 5.29
CA LEU A 17 16.94 8.22 5.55
C LEU A 17 16.66 6.82 6.13
N GLU A 18 15.59 6.69 6.92
CA GLU A 18 15.15 5.38 7.40
C GLU A 18 14.93 4.45 6.21
N GLN A 19 15.66 3.32 6.18
CA GLN A 19 15.67 2.38 5.05
C GLN A 19 14.33 1.66 4.84
N THR A 20 13.34 1.95 5.68
CA THR A 20 12.00 1.38 5.67
C THR A 20 10.98 2.50 5.83
N ILE A 21 9.83 2.36 5.17
CA ILE A 21 8.72 3.29 5.35
C ILE A 21 8.14 3.02 6.74
N SER A 22 7.92 4.03 7.57
CA SER A 22 7.30 3.81 8.87
C SER A 22 5.77 3.75 8.75
N LEU A 23 5.13 3.02 9.65
CA LEU A 23 3.67 2.89 9.67
C LEU A 23 3.00 4.24 9.96
N ASP A 24 3.55 5.02 10.88
CA ASP A 24 3.04 6.35 11.22
C ASP A 24 3.09 7.31 10.03
N GLU A 25 4.18 7.28 9.24
CA GLU A 25 4.29 8.08 8.03
C GLU A 25 3.23 7.68 6.99
N CYS A 26 3.04 6.38 6.77
CA CYS A 26 1.95 5.88 5.91
C CYS A 26 0.59 6.36 6.41
N LYS A 27 0.31 6.22 7.72
CA LYS A 27 -0.96 6.66 8.31
C LYS A 27 -1.19 8.13 8.11
N GLN A 28 -0.17 8.97 8.33
CA GLN A 28 -0.28 10.42 8.13
C GLN A 28 -0.53 10.75 6.65
N TYR A 29 0.22 10.14 5.74
CA TYR A 29 0.07 10.33 4.30
C TYR A 29 -1.31 9.88 3.80
N PHE A 30 -1.72 8.64 4.07
CA PHE A 30 -3.01 8.12 3.62
C PHE A 30 -4.18 8.82 4.29
N SER A 31 -4.05 9.28 5.54
CA SER A 31 -5.11 10.06 6.20
C SER A 31 -5.31 11.44 5.56
N SER A 32 -4.32 11.96 4.84
CA SER A 32 -4.48 13.19 4.06
C SER A 32 -5.32 12.99 2.79
N LYS A 33 -5.49 11.75 2.34
CA LYS A 33 -6.27 11.39 1.14
C LYS A 33 -7.64 10.85 1.53
N SER A 34 -8.70 11.56 1.15
CA SER A 34 -10.07 11.14 1.44
C SER A 34 -10.49 9.84 0.75
N ASP A 35 -9.80 9.45 -0.32
CA ASP A 35 -10.07 8.21 -1.06
C ASP A 35 -9.53 6.96 -0.35
N PHE A 36 -8.71 7.12 0.69
CA PHE A 36 -8.12 6.03 1.45
C PHE A 36 -8.77 5.89 2.82
N ILE A 37 -9.04 4.65 3.21
CA ILE A 37 -9.54 4.29 4.53
C ILE A 37 -8.55 3.35 5.19
N TYR A 38 -7.97 3.76 6.32
CA TYR A 38 -7.12 2.90 7.11
C TYR A 38 -7.97 1.88 7.90
N THR A 39 -7.56 0.62 7.87
CA THR A 39 -8.08 -0.45 8.72
C THR A 39 -6.94 -1.35 9.18
N SER A 40 -6.99 -1.78 10.45
CA SER A 40 -6.03 -2.72 11.03
C SER A 40 -6.45 -4.19 10.84
N VAL A 41 -7.62 -4.41 10.26
CA VAL A 41 -8.16 -5.75 9.98
C VAL A 41 -8.80 -5.72 8.60
N TYR A 42 -8.38 -6.63 7.73
CA TYR A 42 -9.06 -6.86 6.47
C TYR A 42 -9.89 -8.14 6.55
N THR A 43 -11.21 -7.97 6.50
CA THR A 43 -12.16 -9.09 6.52
C THR A 43 -12.63 -9.39 5.10
N VAL A 44 -12.14 -10.48 4.54
CA VAL A 44 -12.64 -11.01 3.27
C VAL A 44 -13.87 -11.85 3.55
N THR A 45 -15.02 -11.41 3.04
CA THR A 45 -16.29 -12.13 3.16
C THR A 45 -16.54 -12.93 1.89
N GLY A 46 -16.43 -14.26 1.98
CA GLY A 46 -16.74 -15.20 0.90
C GLY A 46 -17.56 -16.38 1.44
N SER A 47 -17.34 -17.59 0.92
CA SER A 47 -17.94 -18.82 1.46
C SER A 47 -17.54 -19.09 2.93
N THR A 48 -16.38 -18.58 3.32
CA THR A 48 -15.90 -18.52 4.70
C THR A 48 -15.39 -17.10 4.94
N SER A 49 -15.78 -16.46 6.03
CA SER A 49 -15.24 -15.15 6.42
C SER A 49 -13.84 -15.33 7.00
N MET A 50 -12.85 -14.65 6.43
CA MET A 50 -11.47 -14.67 6.93
C MET A 50 -11.04 -13.24 7.25
N SER A 51 -10.71 -13.01 8.51
CA SER A 51 -10.11 -11.75 8.97
C SER A 51 -8.60 -11.90 9.02
N ILE A 52 -7.92 -10.89 8.47
CA ILE A 52 -6.47 -10.81 8.41
C ILE A 52 -6.06 -9.57 9.20
N ASP A 53 -5.33 -9.78 10.29
CA ASP A 53 -4.71 -8.68 11.03
C ASP A 53 -3.54 -8.09 10.25
N GLY A 54 -3.46 -6.76 10.24
CA GLY A 54 -2.38 -6.01 9.59
C GLY A 54 -2.81 -4.60 9.23
N ASP A 55 -1.87 -3.79 8.78
CA ASP A 55 -2.17 -2.41 8.40
C ASP A 55 -2.56 -2.35 6.92
N PHE A 56 -3.83 -2.04 6.66
CA PHE A 56 -4.37 -1.92 5.31
C PHE A 56 -4.89 -0.51 5.06
N PHE A 57 -4.52 0.05 3.92
CA PHE A 57 -5.03 1.31 3.41
C PHE A 57 -5.90 1.00 2.21
N MET A 58 -7.21 1.11 2.41
CA MET A 58 -8.22 0.72 1.46
C MET A 58 -8.49 1.89 0.52
N TRP A 59 -7.95 1.83 -0.68
CA TRP A 59 -8.18 2.86 -1.69
C TRP A 59 -9.49 2.61 -2.42
N ASN A 60 -10.41 3.56 -2.38
CA ASN A 60 -11.67 3.48 -3.11
C ASN A 60 -11.50 4.19 -4.46
N TYR A 61 -11.58 3.43 -5.56
CA TYR A 61 -11.50 3.94 -6.92
C TYR A 61 -12.63 3.36 -7.78
N ASN A 62 -13.56 4.21 -8.25
CA ASN A 62 -14.67 3.82 -9.13
C ASN A 62 -15.38 2.52 -8.70
N ASP A 63 -15.90 2.51 -7.47
CA ASP A 63 -16.58 1.36 -6.85
C ASP A 63 -15.71 0.12 -6.61
N THR A 64 -14.40 0.20 -6.88
CA THR A 64 -13.43 -0.85 -6.57
C THR A 64 -12.59 -0.46 -5.36
N GLN A 65 -12.54 -1.32 -4.36
CA GLN A 65 -11.66 -1.14 -3.22
C GLN A 65 -10.35 -1.91 -3.45
N ILE A 66 -9.23 -1.19 -3.47
CA ILE A 66 -7.89 -1.74 -3.68
C ILE A 66 -7.12 -1.66 -2.36
N PRO A 67 -6.80 -2.79 -1.73
CA PRO A 67 -6.07 -2.80 -0.47
C PRO A 67 -4.57 -2.58 -0.70
N PHE A 68 -4.03 -1.53 -0.10
CA PHE A 68 -2.59 -1.31 0.06
C PHE A 68 -2.20 -1.84 1.44
N ARG A 69 -1.47 -2.95 1.48
CA ARG A 69 -1.06 -3.57 2.73
C ARG A 69 0.32 -3.09 3.12
N TYR A 70 0.44 -2.47 4.28
CA TYR A 70 1.73 -2.22 4.90
C TYR A 70 2.21 -3.48 5.65
N TYR A 71 3.45 -3.87 5.39
CA TYR A 71 4.07 -5.01 6.04
C TYR A 71 5.59 -4.84 6.10
N GLN A 72 6.16 -4.88 7.31
CA GLN A 72 7.61 -4.82 7.56
C GLN A 72 8.33 -3.63 6.91
N GLY A 73 7.67 -2.48 6.78
CA GLY A 73 8.27 -1.28 6.22
C GLY A 73 8.12 -1.14 4.70
N ASP A 74 7.37 -2.04 4.08
CA ASP A 74 7.01 -2.01 2.67
C ASP A 74 5.49 -1.96 2.50
N ILE A 75 5.04 -1.48 1.33
CA ILE A 75 3.63 -1.47 0.97
C ILE A 75 3.41 -2.39 -0.23
N TYR A 76 2.47 -3.31 -0.10
CA TYR A 76 2.10 -4.27 -1.14
C TYR A 76 0.73 -3.93 -1.70
N VAL A 77 0.60 -3.92 -3.03
CA VAL A 77 -0.67 -3.65 -3.69
C VAL A 77 -0.87 -4.57 -4.90
N SER A 78 -2.13 -4.92 -5.16
CA SER A 78 -2.50 -5.70 -6.34
C SER A 78 -2.52 -4.83 -7.59
N GLY A 79 -1.71 -5.19 -8.57
CA GLY A 79 -1.61 -4.61 -9.91
C GLY A 79 -2.74 -5.01 -10.87
N THR A 80 -3.78 -5.68 -10.37
CA THR A 80 -4.91 -6.16 -11.18
C THR A 80 -5.76 -5.06 -11.80
N ASN A 81 -5.69 -3.84 -11.26
CA ASN A 81 -6.38 -2.66 -11.81
C ASN A 81 -5.33 -1.67 -12.29
N GLU A 82 -5.32 -1.34 -13.58
CA GLU A 82 -4.34 -0.44 -14.19
C GLU A 82 -4.36 0.96 -13.57
N ALA A 83 -5.49 1.38 -12.97
CA ALA A 83 -5.59 2.65 -12.24
C ALA A 83 -4.68 2.70 -11.00
N VAL A 84 -4.24 1.55 -10.49
CA VAL A 84 -3.32 1.50 -9.36
C VAL A 84 -1.91 1.95 -9.74
N ILE A 85 -1.53 1.86 -11.01
CA ILE A 85 -0.19 2.21 -11.48
C ILE A 85 0.14 3.67 -11.19
N PRO A 86 -0.65 4.68 -11.63
CA PRO A 86 -0.38 6.07 -11.31
C PRO A 86 -0.46 6.36 -9.81
N MET A 87 -1.43 5.76 -9.09
CA MET A 87 -1.57 5.94 -7.65
C MET A 87 -0.36 5.41 -6.88
N MET A 88 0.13 4.24 -7.26
CA MET A 88 1.32 3.62 -6.69
C MET A 88 2.57 4.47 -6.94
N ILE A 89 2.74 5.01 -8.15
CA ILE A 89 3.86 5.91 -8.48
C ILE A 89 3.80 7.17 -7.60
N GLU A 90 2.61 7.73 -7.41
CA GLU A 90 2.40 8.88 -6.53
C GLU A 90 2.75 8.54 -5.08
N VAL A 91 2.23 7.44 -4.55
CA VAL A 91 2.54 6.94 -3.20
C VAL A 91 4.04 6.72 -3.02
N ALA A 92 4.69 6.07 -3.97
CA ALA A 92 6.13 5.82 -3.92
C ALA A 92 6.94 7.12 -3.96
N SER A 93 6.55 8.08 -4.79
CA SER A 93 7.20 9.39 -4.88
C SER A 93 7.07 10.18 -3.57
N GLU A 94 5.86 10.27 -3.01
CA GLU A 94 5.57 11.01 -1.78
C GLU A 94 6.25 10.35 -0.56
N LEU A 95 6.25 9.02 -0.54
CA LEU A 95 6.98 8.24 0.45
C LEU A 95 8.44 8.04 0.06
N VAL A 96 9.01 8.78 -0.89
CA VAL A 96 10.43 8.70 -1.28
C VAL A 96 10.92 7.24 -1.29
N ALA A 97 10.24 6.40 -2.05
CA ALA A 97 10.41 4.96 -2.09
C ALA A 97 10.44 4.47 -3.54
N ASP A 98 10.96 3.27 -3.75
CA ASP A 98 11.02 2.62 -5.06
C ASP A 98 9.89 1.59 -5.22
N ILE A 99 9.54 1.33 -6.48
CA ILE A 99 8.53 0.34 -6.85
C ILE A 99 9.24 -0.88 -7.43
N GLN A 100 8.87 -2.05 -6.93
CA GLN A 100 9.33 -3.34 -7.41
C GLN A 100 8.14 -4.21 -7.85
N GLU A 101 8.23 -4.76 -9.05
CA GLU A 101 7.27 -5.74 -9.57
C GLU A 101 7.62 -7.14 -9.05
N GLY A 102 6.62 -7.93 -8.63
CA GLY A 102 6.80 -9.27 -8.07
C GLY A 102 5.72 -10.28 -8.45
#